data_AF-A0A1Y2H6N1-F1
#
_entry.id   AF-A0A1Y2H6N1-F1
#
_cell.length_a   1.000
_cell.length_b   1.000
_cell.length_c   1.000
_cell.angle_alpha   90.00
_cell.angle_beta   90.00
_cell.angle_gamma   90.00
#
_symmetry.space_group_name_H-M   'P 1'
#
loop_
_entity.id
_entity.type
_entity.pdbx_description
1 polymer ?
#
loop_
_entity_poly.entity_id
_entity_poly.type
_entity_poly.pdbx_seq_one_letter_code
_entity_poly.pdbx_strand_id
1 'polypeptide(L)'
;GSTHWTYERVFSAALLPPLAYALAAGTHPVNDMLLGVLIPVHVHMGFDAIITDYIPKRKSKALHYAAVWALRFGTLAVAYGCWKINTEDKGLTETARQLWNAR
;
A
#
# COMPACT_ATOMS: atom_id res chain seq x y z
N GLY A 1 -19.17 -2.22 -8.53
CA GLY A 1 -19.57 -0.83 -8.30
C GLY A 1 -19.65 -0.56 -6.80
N SER A 2 -20.76 -0.94 -6.15
CA SER A 2 -20.99 -0.66 -4.73
C SER A 2 -20.08 -1.43 -3.77
N THR A 3 -19.92 -2.74 -3.96
CA THR A 3 -19.08 -3.58 -3.09
C THR A 3 -17.61 -3.16 -3.11
N HIS A 4 -17.07 -2.88 -4.29
CA HIS A 4 -15.71 -2.36 -4.45
C HIS A 4 -15.52 -1.04 -3.70
N TRP A 5 -16.45 -0.09 -3.86
CA TRP A 5 -16.41 1.19 -3.15
C TRP A 5 -16.45 1.00 -1.63
N THR A 6 -17.31 0.10 -1.12
CA THR A 6 -17.35 -0.21 0.31
C THR A 6 -16.02 -0.75 0.81
N TYR A 7 -15.38 -1.67 0.06
CA TYR A 7 -14.06 -2.18 0.43
C TYR A 7 -13.01 -1.07 0.49
N GLU A 8 -12.94 -0.20 -0.53
CA GLU A 8 -12.02 0.94 -0.51
C GLU A 8 -12.19 1.81 0.74
N ARG A 9 -13.43 2.12 1.13
CA ARG A 9 -13.71 2.93 2.32
C ARG A 9 -13.31 2.20 3.60
N VAL A 10 -13.61 0.91 3.71
CA VAL A 10 -13.26 0.09 4.88
C VAL A 10 -11.76 0.01 5.05
N PHE A 11 -11.00 -0.30 4.00
CA PHE A 11 -9.54 -0.36 4.06
C PHE A 11 -8.92 1.02 4.36
N SER A 12 -9.49 2.09 3.82
CA SER A 12 -9.03 3.46 4.11
C SER A 12 -9.25 3.82 5.58
N ALA A 13 -10.40 3.46 6.16
CA ALA A 13 -10.68 3.68 7.57
C ALA A 13 -9.81 2.77 8.47
N ALA A 14 -9.60 1.52 8.08
CA ALA A 14 -8.78 0.55 8.81
C ALA A 14 -7.30 0.92 8.86
N LEU A 15 -6.80 1.73 7.91
CA LEU A 15 -5.43 2.22 7.91
C LEU A 15 -5.17 3.31 8.99
N LEU A 16 -6.22 4.02 9.44
CA LEU A 16 -6.06 5.14 10.36
C LEU A 16 -5.49 4.73 11.74
N PRO A 17 -5.99 3.69 12.42
CA PRO A 17 -5.48 3.33 13.75
C PRO A 17 -4.01 2.88 13.74
N PRO A 18 -3.55 1.99 12.82
CA PRO A 18 -2.14 1.60 12.78
C PRO A 18 -1.19 2.76 12.47
N LEU A 19 -1.63 3.70 11.62
CA LEU A 19 -0.85 4.90 11.31
C LEU A 19 -0.76 5.83 12.53
N ALA A 20 -1.88 6.06 13.21
CA ALA A 20 -1.90 6.85 14.44
C ALA A 20 -1.02 6.22 15.53
N TYR A 21 -1.05 4.90 15.66
CA TYR A 21 -0.19 4.17 16.59
C TYR A 21 1.30 4.36 16.26
N ALA A 22 1.70 4.18 15.00
CA ALA A 22 3.10 4.34 14.60
C ALA A 22 3.65 5.74 14.89
N LEU A 23 2.81 6.78 14.76
CA LEU A 23 3.18 8.16 15.05
C LEU A 23 3.23 8.48 16.55
N ALA A 24 2.31 7.92 17.35
CA ALA A 24 2.18 8.25 18.78
C ALA A 24 3.03 7.35 19.70
N ALA A 25 3.04 6.05 19.43
CA ALA A 25 3.69 5.03 20.26
C ALA A 25 5.00 4.51 19.66
N GLY A 26 5.23 4.71 18.36
CA GLY A 26 6.44 4.27 17.67
C GLY A 26 6.38 2.80 17.21
N THR A 27 7.55 2.19 17.08
CA THR A 27 7.74 0.88 16.44
C THR A 27 7.13 -0.26 17.27
N HIS A 28 6.28 -1.07 16.64
CA HIS A 28 5.73 -2.29 17.23
C HIS A 28 5.53 -3.37 16.16
N PRO A 29 6.06 -4.60 16.33
CA PRO A 29 6.08 -5.60 15.25
C PRO A 29 4.71 -5.92 14.65
N VAL A 30 3.68 -6.07 15.48
CA VAL A 30 2.31 -6.35 15.00
C VAL A 30 1.74 -5.15 14.24
N ASN A 31 2.03 -3.93 14.69
CA ASN A 31 1.54 -2.72 14.03
C ASN A 31 2.23 -2.53 12.67
N ASP A 32 3.54 -2.80 12.62
CA ASP A 32 4.32 -2.73 11.39
C ASP A 32 3.88 -3.78 10.38
N MET A 33 3.50 -4.99 10.82
CA MET A 33 2.87 -6.00 9.96
C MET A 33 1.52 -5.53 9.40
N LEU A 34 0.69 -4.89 10.23
CA LEU A 34 -0.59 -4.32 9.76
C LEU A 34 -0.34 -3.23 8.72
N LEU A 35 0.60 -2.32 8.96
CA LEU A 35 1.00 -1.29 8.00
C LEU A 35 1.55 -1.89 6.70
N GLY A 36 2.35 -2.96 6.80
CA GLY A 36 2.91 -3.69 5.67
C GLY A 36 1.88 -4.36 4.76
N VAL A 37 0.62 -4.52 5.21
CA VAL A 37 -0.49 -5.03 4.40
C VAL A 37 -1.44 -3.90 3.99
N LEU A 38 -1.85 -3.06 4.93
CA LEU A 38 -2.86 -2.03 4.69
C LEU A 38 -2.35 -0.94 3.74
N ILE A 39 -1.08 -0.55 3.83
CA ILE A 39 -0.51 0.46 2.91
C ILE A 39 -0.49 -0.06 1.48
N PRO A 40 0.11 -1.22 1.15
CA PRO A 40 0.11 -1.72 -0.23
C PRO A 40 -1.29 -1.93 -0.81
N VAL A 41 -2.25 -2.41 -0.01
CA VAL A 41 -3.63 -2.59 -0.44
C VAL A 41 -4.30 -1.26 -0.76
N HIS A 42 -4.19 -0.27 0.13
CA HIS A 42 -4.74 1.08 -0.09
C HIS A 42 -4.16 1.73 -1.34
N VAL A 43 -2.84 1.64 -1.50
CA VAL A 43 -2.12 2.15 -2.67
C VAL A 43 -2.56 1.42 -3.94
N HIS A 44 -2.71 0.09 -3.93
CA HIS A 44 -3.18 -0.67 -5.08
C HIS A 44 -4.54 -0.19 -5.58
N MET A 45 -5.51 -0.01 -4.69
CA MET A 45 -6.85 0.47 -5.06
C MET A 45 -6.80 1.89 -5.62
N GLY A 46 -5.97 2.77 -5.04
CA GLY A 46 -5.79 4.14 -5.55
C GLY A 46 -5.19 4.17 -6.96
N PHE A 47 -4.14 3.38 -7.22
CA PHE A 47 -3.55 3.29 -8.55
C PHE A 47 -4.47 2.61 -9.57
N ASP A 48 -5.26 1.62 -9.18
CA ASP A 48 -6.25 1.00 -10.07
C ASP A 48 -7.29 2.03 -10.53
N ALA A 49 -7.78 2.89 -9.63
CA ALA A 49 -8.65 4.01 -9.98
C ALA A 49 -7.97 4.97 -10.99
N ILE A 50 -6.71 5.35 -10.75
CA ILE A 50 -5.93 6.19 -11.68
C ILE A 50 -5.81 5.54 -13.07
N ILE A 51 -5.50 4.24 -13.14
CA ILE A 51 -5.40 3.53 -14.42
C ILE A 51 -6.74 3.54 -15.14
N THR A 52 -7.84 3.34 -14.41
CA THR A 52 -9.19 3.29 -14.98
C THR A 52 -9.61 4.64 -15.56
N ASP A 53 -9.27 5.74 -14.90
CA ASP A 53 -9.63 7.09 -15.32
C ASP A 53 -8.78 7.61 -16.49
N TYR A 54 -7.46 7.38 -16.43
CA TYR A 54 -6.52 8.01 -17.37
C TYR A 54 -6.01 7.08 -18.48
N ILE A 55 -6.16 5.76 -18.34
CA ILE A 55 -5.73 4.76 -19.34
C ILE A 55 -6.95 3.94 -19.80
N PRO A 56 -7.86 4.54 -20.58
CA PRO A 56 -9.13 3.91 -20.91
C PRO A 56 -8.95 2.72 -21.85
N LYS A 57 -9.38 1.54 -21.39
CA LYS A 57 -9.34 0.25 -22.11
C LYS A 57 -9.88 0.30 -23.54
N ARG A 58 -10.88 1.15 -23.80
CA ARG A 58 -11.51 1.32 -25.13
C ARG A 58 -10.60 1.98 -26.17
N LYS A 59 -9.69 2.87 -25.75
CA LYS A 59 -8.79 3.60 -26.66
C LYS A 59 -7.41 2.95 -26.73
N SER A 60 -6.91 2.45 -25.59
CA SER A 60 -5.54 1.97 -25.45
C SER A 60 -5.49 0.62 -24.72
N LYS A 61 -6.10 -0.41 -25.32
CA LYS A 61 -6.23 -1.75 -24.72
C LYS A 61 -4.88 -2.34 -24.27
N ALA A 62 -3.85 -2.28 -25.11
CA ALA A 62 -2.53 -2.83 -24.79
C ALA A 62 -1.89 -2.11 -23.59
N LEU A 63 -1.88 -0.78 -23.60
CA LEU A 63 -1.32 0.03 -22.50
C LEU A 63 -2.10 -0.18 -21.20
N HIS A 64 -3.43 -0.24 -21.26
CA HIS A 64 -4.27 -0.50 -20.09
C HIS A 64 -3.90 -1.84 -19.43
N TYR A 65 -3.80 -2.91 -20.21
CA TYR A 65 -3.42 -4.21 -19.64
C TYR A 65 -1.98 -4.25 -19.15
N ALA A 66 -1.04 -3.59 -19.84
CA ALA A 66 0.32 -3.45 -19.37
C ALA A 66 0.37 -2.74 -18.01
N ALA A 67 -0.36 -1.63 -17.86
CA ALA A 67 -0.45 -0.88 -16.60
C ALA A 67 -1.08 -1.70 -15.47
N VAL A 68 -2.17 -2.42 -15.74
CA VAL A 68 -2.83 -3.29 -14.73
C VAL A 68 -1.88 -4.40 -14.26
N TRP A 69 -1.17 -5.06 -15.17
CA TRP A 69 -0.21 -6.10 -14.79
C TRP A 69 1.01 -5.54 -14.07
N ALA A 70 1.54 -4.40 -14.53
CA ALA A 70 2.62 -3.71 -13.84
C ALA A 70 2.22 -3.33 -12.40
N LEU A 71 0.99 -2.81 -12.21
CA LEU A 71 0.45 -2.52 -10.90
C LEU A 71 0.38 -3.79 -10.03
N ARG A 72 -0.16 -4.89 -10.54
CA ARG A 72 -0.26 -6.16 -9.79
C ARG A 72 1.11 -6.69 -9.37
N PHE A 73 2.08 -6.74 -10.28
CA PHE A 73 3.44 -7.17 -9.96
C PHE A 73 4.13 -6.22 -8.99
N GLY A 74 3.96 -4.91 -9.19
CA GLY A 74 4.46 -3.87 -8.28
C GLY A 74 3.90 -4.03 -6.87
N THR A 75 2.60 -4.24 -6.74
CA THR A 75 1.94 -4.47 -5.44
C THR A 75 2.48 -5.71 -4.75
N LEU A 76 2.66 -6.82 -5.46
CA LEU A 76 3.25 -8.05 -4.88
C LEU A 76 4.71 -7.82 -4.46
N ALA A 77 5.50 -7.14 -5.29
CA ALA A 77 6.89 -6.82 -4.97
C ALA A 77 6.99 -5.91 -3.74
N VAL A 78 6.16 -4.87 -3.65
CA VAL A 78 6.09 -3.98 -2.48
C VAL A 78 5.63 -4.74 -1.25
N ALA A 79 4.58 -5.56 -1.33
CA ALA A 79 4.10 -6.36 -0.20
C ALA A 79 5.19 -7.33 0.31
N TYR A 80 5.93 -7.98 -0.59
CA TYR A 80 7.07 -8.82 -0.22
C TYR A 80 8.21 -8.00 0.42
N GLY A 81 8.51 -6.82 -0.10
CA GLY A 81 9.48 -5.90 0.49
C GLY A 81 9.10 -5.46 1.90
N CYS A 82 7.83 -5.09 2.11
CA CYS A 82 7.28 -4.76 3.43
C CYS A 82 7.39 -5.93 4.40
N TRP A 83 7.02 -7.14 3.95
CA TRP A 83 7.17 -8.35 4.75
C TRP A 83 8.63 -8.56 5.16
N LYS A 84 9.57 -8.50 4.21
CA LYS A 84 11.01 -8.65 4.48
C LYS A 84 11.51 -7.61 5.49
N ILE A 85 11.17 -6.33 5.33
CA ILE A 85 11.57 -5.26 6.28
C ILE A 85 11.02 -5.54 7.69
N ASN A 86 9.81 -6.09 7.78
CA ASN A 86 9.18 -6.37 9.06
C ASN A 86 9.65 -7.67 9.73
N THR A 87 10.08 -8.69 8.97
CA THR A 87 10.53 -9.98 9.52
C THR A 87 12.03 -10.11 9.65
N GLU A 88 12.79 -9.51 8.74
CA GLU A 88 14.25 -9.70 8.61
C GLU A 88 15.04 -8.42 8.97
N ASP A 89 14.37 -7.30 9.23
CA ASP A 89 14.98 -6.02 9.60
C ASP A 89 14.24 -5.37 10.79
N LYS A 90 14.44 -4.07 11.02
CA LYS A 90 13.95 -3.31 12.18
C LYS A 90 12.45 -2.96 12.14
N GLY A 91 11.75 -3.22 11.05
CA GLY A 91 10.35 -2.85 10.85
C GLY A 91 10.12 -1.50 10.18
N LEU A 92 9.00 -1.38 9.47
CA LEU A 92 8.66 -0.21 8.65
C LEU A 92 8.67 1.12 9.43
N THR A 93 8.19 1.13 10.67
CA THR A 93 8.11 2.37 11.47
C THR A 93 9.50 2.87 11.84
N GLU A 94 10.39 1.96 12.25
CA GLU A 94 11.78 2.30 12.58
C GLU A 94 12.59 2.70 11.33
N THR A 95 12.38 2.01 10.21
CA THR A 95 12.97 2.40 8.92
C THR A 95 12.54 3.81 8.53
N ALA A 96 11.25 4.14 8.65
CA ALA A 96 10.75 5.49 8.36
C ALA A 96 11.38 6.55 9.29
N ARG A 97 11.52 6.23 10.58
CA ARG A 97 12.20 7.10 11.56
C ARG A 97 13.66 7.34 11.22
N GLN A 98 14.40 6.30 10.81
CA GLN A 98 15.80 6.44 10.40
C GLN A 98 15.93 7.27 9.14
N LEU A 99 15.06 7.06 8.15
CA LEU A 99 15.04 7.86 6.93
C LEU A 99 14.77 9.34 7.21
N TRP A 100 13.87 9.65 8.15
CA TRP A 100 13.58 11.03 8.55
C TRP A 100 14.77 11.73 9.24
N ASN A 101 15.59 10.97 9.96
CA ASN A 101 16.74 11.49 10.70
C ASN A 101 18.07 11.35 9.94
N ALA A 102 18.06 10.72 8.76
CA ALA A 102 19.22 10.64 7.89
C ALA A 102 19.55 12.05 7.40
N ARG A 103 20.62 12.62 7.97
CA ARG A 103 21.25 13.86 7.53
C ARG A 103 22.55 13.54 6.82
#